data_AF-D7IF30-F1
#
_entry.id   AF-D7IF30-F1
#
_cell.length_a   1.000
_cell.length_b   1.000
_cell.length_c   1.000
_cell.angle_alpha   90.00
_cell.angle_beta   90.00
_cell.angle_gamma   90.00
#
_symmetry.space_group_name_H-M   'P 1'
#
loop_
_entity.id
_entity.type
_entity.pdbx_description
1 polymer ?
#
loop_
_entity_poly.entity_id
_entity_poly.type
_entity_poly.pdbx_seq_one_letter_code
_entity_poly.pdbx_strand_id
1 'polypeptide(L)'
;MKKLILIMMLVFGCVIGTYAQKTVFKFRDAQARAGDAVTEVCVKPTVVEVKILEEKGRIKDVWTLSREEVEVAMKGELDNIRAWGTYLSTIKNDCDVIMGATFKIEDDEKSGGYTVTVVGYPGVFTNWHTATTEDYEWIRIQKLSGADDRTKIAPVIKNKN
;
A
#
# COMPACT_ATOMS: atom_id res chain seq x y z
N MET A 1 -52.65 -43.57 -69.39
CA MET A 1 -52.72 -42.52 -68.35
C MET A 1 -52.65 -43.04 -66.89
N LYS A 2 -52.25 -44.29 -66.61
CA LYS A 2 -52.11 -44.79 -65.22
C LYS A 2 -50.67 -44.71 -64.66
N LYS A 3 -49.65 -44.78 -65.51
CA LYS A 3 -48.23 -44.71 -65.11
C LYS A 3 -47.75 -43.28 -64.77
N LEU A 4 -48.33 -42.26 -65.41
CA LEU A 4 -48.03 -40.84 -65.14
C LEU A 4 -48.54 -40.35 -63.78
N ILE A 5 -49.72 -40.82 -63.36
CA ILE A 5 -50.30 -40.47 -62.05
C ILE A 5 -49.43 -41.04 -60.91
N LEU A 6 -48.87 -42.23 -61.11
CA LEU A 6 -48.03 -42.90 -60.12
C LEU A 6 -46.69 -42.18 -59.90
N ILE A 7 -46.09 -41.65 -60.97
CA ILE A 7 -44.86 -40.85 -60.90
C ILE A 7 -45.13 -39.51 -60.22
N MET A 8 -46.26 -38.87 -60.52
CA MET A 8 -46.63 -37.58 -59.93
C MET A 8 -46.92 -37.70 -58.41
N MET A 9 -47.52 -38.82 -57.96
CA MET A 9 -47.66 -39.11 -56.52
C MET A 9 -46.33 -39.41 -55.83
N LEU A 10 -45.39 -40.10 -56.49
CA LEU A 10 -44.08 -40.40 -55.93
C LEU A 10 -43.27 -39.11 -55.71
N VAL A 11 -43.32 -38.18 -56.67
CA VAL A 11 -42.63 -36.89 -56.56
C VAL A 11 -43.25 -36.02 -55.47
N PHE A 12 -44.58 -35.99 -55.33
CA PHE A 12 -45.25 -35.26 -54.24
C PHE A 12 -44.96 -35.87 -52.86
N GLY A 13 -44.85 -37.19 -52.75
CA GLY A 13 -44.45 -37.88 -51.51
C GLY A 13 -43.01 -37.56 -51.08
N CYS A 14 -42.11 -37.32 -52.02
CA CYS A 14 -40.72 -36.93 -51.73
C CYS A 14 -40.57 -35.48 -51.22
N VAL A 15 -41.51 -34.57 -51.48
CA VAL A 15 -41.41 -33.17 -51.02
C VAL A 15 -41.97 -32.96 -49.60
N ILE A 16 -42.72 -33.93 -49.06
CA ILE A 16 -43.32 -33.83 -47.72
C ILE A 16 -42.33 -34.31 -46.62
N GLY A 17 -41.23 -34.99 -47.01
CA GLY A 17 -40.21 -35.49 -46.10
C GLY A 17 -39.15 -34.48 -45.61
N THR A 18 -39.14 -33.25 -46.13
CA THR A 18 -38.10 -32.24 -45.80
C THR A 18 -38.54 -31.15 -44.82
N TYR A 19 -39.75 -31.24 -44.25
CA TYR A 19 -40.20 -30.37 -43.15
C TYR A 19 -40.23 -31.06 -41.78
N ALA A 20 -39.48 -32.17 -41.64
CA ALA A 20 -39.29 -32.83 -40.36
C ALA A 20 -38.28 -32.05 -39.49
N GLN A 21 -38.82 -31.45 -38.42
CA GLN A 21 -38.11 -30.90 -37.26
C GLN A 21 -37.10 -29.77 -37.55
N LYS A 22 -37.61 -28.53 -37.59
CA LYS A 22 -36.87 -27.45 -36.91
C LYS A 22 -36.86 -27.80 -35.42
N THR A 23 -35.80 -28.46 -34.96
CA THR A 23 -35.52 -28.57 -33.54
C THR A 23 -35.31 -27.15 -33.02
N VAL A 24 -36.37 -26.55 -32.49
CA VAL A 24 -36.26 -25.32 -31.71
C VAL A 24 -35.49 -25.73 -30.45
N PHE A 25 -34.18 -25.57 -30.48
CA PHE A 25 -33.34 -25.64 -29.30
C PHE A 25 -33.85 -24.55 -28.36
N LYS A 26 -34.71 -24.93 -27.41
CA LYS A 26 -35.09 -24.07 -26.29
C LYS A 26 -33.86 -24.01 -25.38
N PHE A 27 -33.02 -23.00 -25.59
CA PHE A 27 -32.00 -22.63 -24.62
C PHE A 27 -32.73 -22.31 -23.31
N ARG A 28 -32.67 -23.21 -22.33
CA ARG A 28 -32.88 -22.85 -20.94
C ARG A 28 -31.56 -22.29 -20.47
N ASP A 29 -31.40 -20.98 -20.63
CA ASP A 29 -30.34 -20.27 -19.96
C ASP A 29 -30.67 -20.26 -18.47
N ALA A 30 -30.10 -21.21 -17.74
CA ALA A 30 -30.05 -21.16 -16.30
C ALA A 30 -28.78 -20.40 -15.95
N GLN A 31 -28.86 -19.07 -15.96
CA GLN A 31 -27.83 -18.23 -15.38
C GLN A 31 -27.87 -18.44 -13.86
N ALA A 32 -27.18 -19.48 -13.37
CA ALA A 32 -26.62 -19.38 -12.04
C ALA A 32 -25.78 -18.11 -12.08
N ARG A 33 -26.08 -17.14 -11.22
CA ARG A 33 -25.13 -16.05 -10.97
C ARG A 33 -23.86 -16.70 -10.44
N ALA A 34 -22.97 -17.12 -11.34
CA ALA A 34 -21.56 -17.16 -11.07
C ALA A 34 -21.20 -15.68 -10.94
N GLY A 35 -21.45 -15.11 -9.76
CA GLY A 35 -20.79 -13.88 -9.39
C GLY A 35 -19.31 -14.19 -9.52
N ASP A 36 -18.62 -13.45 -10.39
CA ASP A 36 -17.17 -13.53 -10.47
C ASP A 36 -16.66 -13.46 -9.03
N ALA A 37 -16.02 -14.54 -8.57
CA ALA A 37 -15.39 -14.53 -7.27
C ALA A 37 -14.23 -13.55 -7.38
N VAL A 38 -14.48 -12.28 -7.05
CA VAL A 38 -13.43 -11.29 -6.87
C VAL A 38 -12.63 -11.78 -5.67
N THR A 39 -11.53 -12.48 -5.94
CA THR A 39 -10.61 -12.91 -4.90
C THR A 39 -9.78 -11.70 -4.50
N GLU A 40 -10.22 -11.00 -3.46
CA GLU A 40 -9.39 -9.98 -2.81
C GLU A 40 -8.42 -10.67 -1.84
N VAL A 41 -7.12 -10.47 -2.06
CA VAL A 41 -6.09 -10.93 -1.13
C VAL A 41 -5.96 -9.87 -0.03
N CYS A 42 -6.58 -10.14 1.11
CA CYS A 42 -6.49 -9.27 2.29
C CYS A 42 -5.31 -9.68 3.18
N VAL A 43 -4.27 -8.85 3.24
CA VAL A 43 -3.15 -9.03 4.16
C VAL A 43 -3.39 -8.19 5.40
N LYS A 44 -3.31 -8.81 6.59
CA LYS A 44 -3.37 -8.07 7.85
C LYS A 44 -2.05 -7.27 8.03
N PRO A 45 -2.12 -5.98 8.41
CA PRO A 45 -0.95 -5.18 8.68
C PRO A 45 -0.23 -5.66 9.94
N THR A 46 1.07 -5.39 9.98
CA THR A 46 1.93 -5.68 11.14
C THR A 46 1.97 -4.45 12.06
N VAL A 47 1.85 -4.69 13.36
CA VAL A 47 1.90 -3.67 14.41
C VAL A 47 3.14 -3.91 15.25
N VAL A 48 3.77 -2.82 15.68
CA VAL A 48 4.97 -2.82 16.51
C VAL A 48 4.84 -1.78 17.62
N GLU A 49 5.46 -2.04 18.76
CA GLU A 49 5.62 -1.05 19.82
C GLU A 49 7.02 -0.40 19.71
N VAL A 50 7.07 0.93 19.83
CA VAL A 50 8.34 1.66 19.90
C VAL A 50 8.81 1.67 21.36
N LYS A 51 10.00 1.12 21.61
CA LYS A 51 10.68 1.21 22.91
C LYS A 51 11.80 2.25 22.82
N ILE A 52 11.71 3.31 23.63
CA ILE A 52 12.78 4.31 23.72
C ILE A 52 14.00 3.71 24.42
N LEU A 53 15.19 3.97 23.88
CA LEU A 53 16.46 3.58 24.49
C LEU A 53 16.85 4.62 25.55
N GLU A 54 16.31 4.47 26.76
CA GLU A 54 16.54 5.40 27.88
C GLU A 54 18.03 5.57 28.23
N GLU A 55 18.83 4.51 28.09
CA GLU A 55 20.27 4.51 28.37
C GLU A 55 21.06 5.52 27.51
N LYS A 56 20.62 5.76 26.26
CA LYS A 56 21.25 6.72 25.35
C LYS A 56 20.74 8.14 25.59
N GLY A 57 19.58 8.29 26.24
CA GLY A 57 18.94 9.56 26.49
C GLY A 57 18.66 10.34 25.20
N ARG A 58 18.68 11.67 25.31
CA ARG A 58 18.48 12.57 24.17
C ARG A 58 19.77 12.70 23.38
N ILE A 59 19.80 12.19 22.15
CA ILE A 59 20.96 12.27 21.27
C ILE A 59 21.06 13.64 20.59
N LYS A 60 22.28 14.05 20.26
CA LYS A 60 22.58 15.21 19.42
C LYS A 60 23.70 14.84 18.46
N ASP A 61 23.34 14.54 17.23
CA ASP A 61 24.28 14.21 16.16
C ASP A 61 24.46 15.39 15.23
N VAL A 62 25.68 15.60 14.77
CA VAL A 62 26.05 16.66 13.84
C VAL A 62 26.70 16.00 12.63
N TRP A 63 26.17 16.31 11.46
CA TRP A 63 26.62 15.81 10.17
C TRP A 63 27.01 16.98 9.28
N THR A 64 28.11 16.85 8.54
CA THR A 64 28.55 17.84 7.56
C THR A 64 28.35 17.26 6.17
N LEU A 65 27.73 18.03 5.30
CA LEU A 65 27.42 17.70 3.92
C LEU A 65 28.10 18.69 2.99
N SER A 66 28.59 18.23 1.85
CA SER A 66 29.08 19.13 0.81
C SER A 66 27.91 19.83 0.09
N ARG A 67 28.19 20.97 -0.54
CA ARG A 67 27.21 21.70 -1.34
C ARG A 67 26.67 20.86 -2.51
N GLU A 68 27.53 20.07 -3.13
CA GLU A 68 27.17 19.18 -4.25
C GLU A 68 26.16 18.11 -3.81
N GLU A 69 26.38 17.47 -2.65
CA GLU A 69 25.47 16.46 -2.13
C GLU A 69 24.08 17.05 -1.83
N VAL A 70 24.03 18.26 -1.27
CA VAL A 70 22.76 18.90 -0.94
C VAL A 70 22.03 19.42 -2.19
N GLU A 71 22.71 20.18 -3.04
CA GLU A 71 22.08 20.85 -4.17
C GLU A 71 21.84 19.92 -5.36
N VAL A 72 22.73 18.95 -5.61
CA VAL A 72 22.63 18.02 -6.74
C VAL A 72 21.96 16.71 -6.35
N ALA A 73 22.46 16.03 -5.31
CA ALA A 73 21.93 14.70 -4.95
C ALA A 73 20.59 14.79 -4.20
N MET A 74 20.43 15.77 -3.30
CA MET A 74 19.19 15.97 -2.54
C MET A 74 18.25 17.02 -3.16
N LYS A 75 18.64 17.62 -4.30
CA LYS A 75 17.88 18.64 -5.03
C LYS A 75 17.56 19.90 -4.20
N GLY A 76 18.32 20.15 -3.13
CA GLY A 76 18.03 21.22 -2.17
C GLY A 76 16.73 21.01 -1.37
N GLU A 77 16.13 19.83 -1.41
CA GLU A 77 14.90 19.55 -0.68
C GLU A 77 15.20 19.27 0.80
N LEU A 78 14.67 20.11 1.69
CA LEU A 78 14.87 19.98 3.13
C LEU A 78 14.41 18.62 3.68
N ASP A 79 13.38 18.02 3.10
CA ASP A 79 12.88 16.71 3.55
C ASP A 79 13.86 15.58 3.24
N ASN A 80 14.56 15.65 2.11
CA ASN A 80 15.62 14.70 1.76
C ASN A 80 16.82 14.84 2.70
N ILE A 81 17.21 16.09 3.03
CA ILE A 81 18.31 16.37 3.98
C ILE A 81 17.96 15.84 5.37
N ARG A 82 16.72 16.05 5.83
CA ARG A 82 16.23 15.52 7.11
C ARG A 82 16.24 13.99 7.11
N ALA A 83 15.70 13.36 6.06
CA ALA A 83 15.68 11.90 5.93
C ALA A 83 17.09 11.31 5.96
N TRP A 84 18.03 11.94 5.24
CA TRP A 84 19.43 11.53 5.23
C TRP A 84 20.09 11.67 6.61
N GLY A 85 19.89 12.81 7.28
CA GLY A 85 20.41 13.04 8.62
C GLY A 85 19.84 12.05 9.64
N THR A 86 18.54 11.77 9.58
CA THR A 86 17.89 10.75 10.42
C THR A 86 18.47 9.37 10.15
N TYR A 87 18.66 9.01 8.88
CA TYR A 87 19.24 7.71 8.50
C TYR A 87 20.64 7.50 9.10
N LEU A 88 21.54 8.48 8.95
CA LEU A 88 22.86 8.36 9.55
C LEU A 88 22.82 8.30 11.08
N SER A 89 21.95 9.09 11.71
CA SER A 89 21.73 9.03 13.15
C SER A 89 21.17 7.68 13.60
N THR A 90 20.29 7.03 12.83
CA THR A 90 19.79 5.68 13.17
C THR A 90 20.91 4.63 13.14
N ILE A 91 21.79 4.68 12.14
CA ILE A 91 22.95 3.77 12.05
C ILE A 91 23.93 4.01 13.19
N LYS A 92 24.29 5.28 13.42
CA LYS A 92 25.26 5.64 14.47
C LYS A 92 24.79 5.20 15.85
N ASN A 93 23.49 5.31 16.12
CA ASN A 93 22.88 4.98 17.39
C ASN A 93 22.27 3.59 17.43
N ASP A 94 22.51 2.73 16.43
CA ASP A 94 22.00 1.35 16.36
C ASP A 94 20.54 1.24 16.83
N CYS A 95 19.66 1.98 16.15
CA CYS A 95 18.25 2.10 16.50
C CYS A 95 17.38 2.17 15.25
N ASP A 96 16.10 1.80 15.39
CA ASP A 96 15.17 1.75 14.25
C ASP A 96 14.54 3.11 13.94
N VAL A 97 14.34 3.95 14.95
CA VAL A 97 13.65 5.24 14.82
C VAL A 97 14.21 6.30 15.76
N ILE A 98 14.22 7.57 15.31
CA ILE A 98 14.48 8.73 16.17
C ILE A 98 13.15 9.43 16.48
N MET A 99 12.74 9.34 17.73
CA MET A 99 11.51 9.89 18.25
C MET A 99 11.65 11.38 18.61
N GLY A 100 10.65 12.18 18.21
CA GLY A 100 10.65 13.62 18.45
C GLY A 100 11.82 14.33 17.77
N ALA A 101 12.21 13.86 16.58
CA ALA A 101 13.36 14.39 15.85
C ALA A 101 13.18 15.89 15.53
N THR A 102 14.19 16.66 15.91
CA THR A 102 14.33 18.09 15.58
C THR A 102 15.60 18.28 14.78
N PHE A 103 15.53 19.17 13.80
CA PHE A 103 16.59 19.38 12.82
C PHE A 103 17.02 20.84 12.84
N LYS A 104 18.33 21.06 12.86
CA LYS A 104 18.93 22.37 12.61
C LYS A 104 19.84 22.22 11.40
N ILE A 105 19.53 22.93 10.33
CA ILE A 105 20.32 22.92 9.09
C ILE A 105 20.90 24.32 8.95
N GLU A 106 22.22 24.42 8.90
CA GLU A 106 22.95 25.67 8.75
C GLU A 106 23.86 25.58 7.54
N ASP A 107 23.94 26.65 6.76
CA ASP A 107 24.96 26.82 5.74
C ASP A 107 26.24 27.30 6.43
N ASP A 108 27.34 26.57 6.27
CA ASP A 108 28.63 26.93 6.83
C ASP A 108 29.57 27.36 5.69
N GLU A 109 29.63 28.68 5.50
CA GLU A 109 30.49 29.34 4.52
C GLU A 109 31.99 29.00 4.70
N LYS A 110 32.41 28.54 5.89
CA LYS A 110 33.82 28.20 6.18
C LYS A 110 34.21 26.80 5.73
N SER A 111 33.28 25.85 5.75
CA SER A 111 33.51 24.47 5.31
C SER A 111 33.07 24.23 3.86
N GLY A 112 32.40 25.20 3.23
CA GLY A 112 31.90 25.10 1.86
C GLY A 112 30.73 24.13 1.73
N GLY A 113 29.99 23.92 2.81
CA GLY A 113 28.95 22.89 2.93
C GLY A 113 27.89 23.21 3.98
N TYR A 114 26.99 22.25 4.18
CA TYR A 114 25.87 22.36 5.12
C TYR A 114 26.12 21.53 6.38
N THR A 115 25.75 22.07 7.53
CA THR A 115 25.76 21.35 8.80
C THR A 115 24.34 20.98 9.20
N VAL A 116 24.08 19.68 9.36
CA VAL A 116 22.80 19.11 9.79
C VAL A 116 22.95 18.58 11.20
N THR A 117 22.26 19.20 12.15
CA THR A 117 22.15 18.70 13.52
C THR A 117 20.82 17.99 13.69
N VAL A 118 20.86 16.73 14.13
CA VAL A 118 19.70 15.91 14.44
C VAL A 118 19.64 15.69 15.95
N VAL A 119 18.49 16.01 16.55
CA VAL A 119 18.27 15.85 17.99
C VAL A 119 16.97 15.11 18.23
N GLY A 120 17.01 14.06 19.04
CA GLY A 120 15.81 13.28 19.38
C GLY A 120 16.11 12.15 20.35
N TYR A 121 15.17 11.22 20.46
CA TYR A 121 15.27 10.05 21.33
C TYR A 121 15.35 8.78 20.47
N PRO A 122 16.45 8.02 20.51
CA PRO A 122 16.55 6.79 19.75
C PRO A 122 15.60 5.73 20.33
N GLY A 123 14.96 4.96 19.46
CA GLY A 123 14.03 3.90 19.82
C GLY A 123 14.15 2.68 18.91
N VAL A 124 13.74 1.54 19.42
CA VAL A 124 13.75 0.25 18.73
C VAL A 124 12.35 -0.34 18.65
N PHE A 125 12.06 -1.04 17.56
CA PHE A 125 10.79 -1.73 17.39
C PHE A 125 10.79 -3.05 18.14
N THR A 126 9.78 -3.21 18.98
CA THR A 126 9.59 -4.39 19.82
C THR A 126 8.17 -4.92 19.66
N ASN A 127 7.94 -6.14 20.12
CA ASN A 127 6.61 -6.76 20.16
C ASN A 127 5.89 -6.78 18.80
N TRP A 128 6.57 -7.29 17.77
CA TRP A 128 6.02 -7.44 16.42
C TRP A 128 4.85 -8.44 16.43
N HIS A 129 3.68 -8.01 15.98
CA HIS A 129 2.51 -8.88 15.88
C HIS A 129 1.59 -8.49 14.72
N THR A 130 0.72 -9.40 14.34
CA THR A 130 -0.34 -9.11 13.36
C THR A 130 -1.43 -8.29 14.04
N ALA A 131 -1.92 -7.24 13.38
CA ALA A 131 -2.93 -6.34 13.94
C ALA A 131 -4.15 -7.11 14.48
N THR A 132 -4.46 -6.83 15.74
CA THR A 132 -5.65 -7.30 16.45
C THR A 132 -6.81 -6.31 16.31
N THR A 133 -8.02 -6.72 16.69
CA THR A 133 -9.19 -5.83 16.69
C THR A 133 -8.94 -4.58 17.54
N GLU A 134 -8.27 -4.73 18.68
CA GLU A 134 -7.93 -3.62 19.58
C GLU A 134 -6.99 -2.62 18.91
N ASP A 135 -5.99 -3.09 18.15
CA ASP A 135 -5.09 -2.21 17.40
C ASP A 135 -5.86 -1.40 16.35
N TYR A 136 -6.79 -2.04 15.62
CA TYR A 136 -7.61 -1.34 14.64
C TYR A 136 -8.55 -0.32 15.27
N GLU A 137 -9.16 -0.64 16.41
CA GLU A 137 -10.02 0.30 17.13
C GLU A 137 -9.22 1.50 17.63
N TRP A 138 -8.04 1.27 18.18
CA TRP A 138 -7.16 2.34 18.62
C TRP A 138 -6.66 3.22 17.46
N ILE A 139 -6.17 2.61 16.38
CA ILE A 139 -5.75 3.32 15.16
C ILE A 139 -6.92 4.14 14.61
N ARG A 140 -8.13 3.57 14.60
CA ARG A 140 -9.35 4.25 14.14
C ARG A 140 -9.67 5.45 15.04
N ILE A 141 -9.64 5.30 16.35
CA ILE A 141 -9.90 6.40 17.31
C ILE A 141 -8.91 7.55 17.03
N GLN A 142 -7.62 7.25 16.90
CA GLN A 142 -6.60 8.28 16.64
C GLN A 142 -6.77 8.97 15.28
N LYS A 143 -7.06 8.20 14.21
CA LYS A 143 -7.28 8.76 12.87
C LYS A 143 -8.58 9.54 12.74
N LEU A 144 -9.60 9.24 13.54
CA LEU A 144 -10.87 9.97 13.56
C LEU A 144 -10.87 11.14 14.54
N SER A 145 -10.01 11.14 15.57
CA SER A 145 -9.86 12.27 16.50
C SER A 145 -9.04 13.43 15.94
N GLY A 146 -8.33 13.25 14.83
CA GLY A 146 -7.56 14.30 14.16
C GLY A 146 -8.43 15.09 13.17
N ALA A 147 -8.69 16.36 13.47
CA ALA A 147 -9.48 17.28 12.62
C ALA A 147 -8.78 17.71 11.31
N ASP A 148 -7.71 17.06 10.88
CA ASP A 148 -6.89 17.50 9.74
C ASP A 148 -6.34 16.31 8.94
N ASP A 149 -6.52 16.32 7.61
CA ASP A 149 -6.25 15.20 6.70
C ASP A 149 -4.78 14.76 6.67
N ARG A 150 -3.86 15.61 7.16
CA ARG A 150 -2.43 15.31 7.31
C ARG A 150 -2.13 14.27 8.39
N THR A 151 -2.99 14.13 9.40
CA THR A 151 -2.80 13.18 10.51
C THR A 151 -3.13 11.72 10.13
N LYS A 152 -3.82 11.51 9.00
CA LYS A 152 -4.17 10.16 8.50
C LYS A 152 -2.97 9.38 7.95
N ILE A 153 -1.87 10.08 7.61
CA ILE A 153 -0.68 9.53 6.93
C ILE A 153 0.49 9.33 7.92
N ALA A 154 0.49 9.99 9.08
CA ALA A 154 1.60 9.90 10.03
C ALA A 154 1.60 8.57 10.82
N PRO A 155 2.77 7.97 11.09
CA PRO A 155 2.89 6.82 11.99
C PRO A 155 2.49 7.26 13.42
N VAL A 156 1.54 6.53 14.02
CA VAL A 156 1.04 6.82 15.37
C VAL A 156 1.97 6.17 16.39
N ILE A 157 2.57 6.95 17.28
CA ILE A 157 3.54 6.44 18.27
C ILE A 157 2.89 6.36 19.65
N LYS A 158 2.98 5.17 20.28
CA LYS A 158 2.54 4.92 21.66
C LYS A 158 3.72 5.13 22.61
N ASN A 159 3.65 6.14 23.47
CA ASN A 159 4.50 6.21 24.68
C ASN A 159 3.76 5.50 25.81
N LYS A 160 4.37 4.47 26.41
CA LYS A 160 3.91 3.92 27.69
C LYS A 160 4.33 4.90 28.79
N ASN A 161 3.35 5.49 29.48
CA ASN A 161 3.56 6.12 30.79
C ASN A 161 3.63 5.03 31.86
#